data_AF-A0A811MED6-F1
#
_entry.id   AF-A0A811MED6-F1
#
_cell.length_a   1.000
_cell.length_b   1.000
_cell.length_c   1.000
_cell.angle_alpha   90.00
_cell.angle_beta   90.00
_cell.angle_gamma   90.00
#
_symmetry.space_group_name_H-M   'P 1'
#
loop_
_entity.id
_entity.type
_entity.pdbx_description
1 polymer ?
#
loop_
_entity_poly.entity_id
_entity_poly.type
_entity_poly.pdbx_seq_one_letter_code
_entity_poly.pdbx_strand_id
1 'polypeptide(L)'
;MPIYTSWKLYDNDAGKAEVKKVLDKVASMLDVDVKNEAPSKAACTDIIKRGVRQTRYHLKKKYFDESLIEEQLLAKQPPPKMKKEEWTKLVEYWCDPKNQEKCAKNKVNRAQVQLHERTGARSYIAHRYSLRTKYNNMEPDAVDFFGECMSSPQNGRTPLANEIYTGRSTSTAAQARLQAQFGETLQAEKEEAARKQEELQAQLQAQQATLEENQSLLRQTQEEVKGMHTKFEETNALPQAVLKLQKD
;
A
#
# COMPACT_ATOMS: atom_id res chain seq x y z
N MET A 1 -25.10 -1.88 37.01
CA MET A 1 -23.75 -1.42 36.66
C MET A 1 -23.75 0.11 36.70
N PRO A 2 -22.88 0.73 37.52
CA PRO A 2 -22.66 2.17 37.55
C PRO A 2 -22.37 2.74 36.18
N ILE A 3 -22.68 4.02 35.93
CA ILE A 3 -22.32 4.71 34.67
C ILE A 3 -21.28 5.78 34.96
N TYR A 4 -20.00 5.41 34.84
CA TYR A 4 -18.89 6.33 35.09
C TYR A 4 -18.63 7.28 33.91
N THR A 5 -17.90 8.37 34.16
CA THR A 5 -17.52 9.39 33.15
C THR A 5 -16.52 8.85 32.12
N SER A 6 -15.71 7.86 32.51
CA SER A 6 -14.69 7.22 31.66
C SER A 6 -14.63 5.71 31.90
N TRP A 7 -14.28 4.95 30.86
CA TRP A 7 -14.07 3.50 30.98
C TRP A 7 -12.89 3.16 31.91
N LYS A 8 -11.88 4.03 31.98
CA LYS A 8 -10.71 3.83 32.85
C LYS A 8 -11.08 3.71 34.33
N LEU A 9 -12.24 4.24 34.74
CA LEU A 9 -12.73 4.14 36.11
C LEU A 9 -13.25 2.74 36.45
N TYR A 10 -13.44 1.85 35.45
CA TYR A 10 -13.75 0.45 35.69
C TYR A 10 -12.51 -0.43 35.89
N ASP A 11 -11.30 0.11 35.70
CA ASP A 11 -10.05 -0.66 35.84
C ASP A 11 -9.63 -0.86 37.31
N ASN A 12 -10.25 -0.13 38.25
CA ASN A 12 -10.10 -0.36 39.68
C ASN A 12 -10.88 -1.60 40.16
N ASP A 13 -10.59 -2.07 41.37
CA ASP A 13 -11.15 -3.34 41.87
C ASP A 13 -12.68 -3.32 41.97
N ALA A 14 -13.25 -2.19 42.41
CA ALA A 14 -14.71 -2.03 42.49
C ALA A 14 -15.37 -2.07 41.11
N GLY A 15 -14.78 -1.39 40.12
CA GLY A 15 -15.26 -1.35 38.75
C GLY A 15 -15.13 -2.69 38.04
N LYS A 16 -14.00 -3.39 38.24
CA LYS A 16 -13.79 -4.76 37.76
C LYS A 16 -14.83 -5.71 38.33
N ALA A 17 -15.17 -5.57 39.61
CA ALA A 17 -16.23 -6.37 40.23
C ALA A 17 -17.60 -6.12 39.57
N GLU A 18 -17.94 -4.87 39.25
CA GLU A 18 -19.18 -4.53 38.54
C GLU A 18 -19.22 -5.08 37.10
N VAL A 19 -18.10 -5.03 36.38
CA VAL A 19 -17.97 -5.65 35.05
C VAL A 19 -18.12 -7.16 35.14
N LYS A 20 -17.46 -7.79 36.13
CA LYS A 20 -17.54 -9.23 36.37
C LYS A 20 -18.98 -9.69 36.60
N LYS A 21 -19.77 -8.99 37.42
CA LYS A 21 -21.20 -9.30 37.64
C LYS A 21 -22.01 -9.36 36.33
N VAL A 22 -21.73 -8.43 35.40
CA VAL A 22 -22.42 -8.43 34.10
C VAL A 22 -21.91 -9.55 33.20
N LEU A 23 -20.62 -9.82 33.18
CA LEU A 23 -20.04 -10.95 32.45
C LEU A 23 -20.59 -12.29 32.93
N ASP A 24 -20.65 -12.51 34.25
CA ASP A 24 -21.20 -13.74 34.85
C ASP A 24 -22.67 -13.95 34.44
N LYS A 25 -23.45 -12.86 34.35
CA LYS A 25 -24.84 -12.92 33.88
C LYS A 25 -24.93 -13.23 32.38
N VAL A 26 -24.04 -12.68 31.56
CA VAL A 26 -23.98 -12.98 30.13
C VAL A 26 -23.59 -14.44 29.91
N ALA A 27 -22.63 -14.94 30.68
CA ALA A 27 -22.19 -16.33 30.63
C ALA A 27 -23.33 -17.29 30.95
N SER A 28 -24.11 -17.01 31.99
CA SER A 28 -25.23 -17.89 32.38
C SER A 28 -26.42 -17.80 31.42
N MET A 29 -26.72 -16.62 30.88
CA MET A 29 -27.87 -16.44 29.98
C MET A 29 -27.62 -16.93 28.56
N LEU A 30 -26.37 -16.86 28.07
CA LEU A 30 -26.02 -17.15 26.68
C LEU A 30 -25.06 -18.34 26.51
N ASP A 31 -24.72 -19.02 27.61
CA ASP A 31 -23.77 -20.15 27.64
C ASP A 31 -22.41 -19.83 26.99
N VAL A 32 -21.87 -18.64 27.31
CA VAL A 32 -20.60 -18.14 26.77
C VAL A 32 -19.48 -18.34 27.78
N ASP A 33 -18.34 -18.90 27.35
CA ASP A 33 -17.14 -18.94 28.18
C ASP A 33 -16.53 -17.54 28.33
N VAL A 34 -16.77 -16.92 29.48
CA VAL A 34 -16.14 -15.65 29.90
C VAL A 34 -15.13 -15.84 31.03
N LYS A 35 -14.89 -17.08 31.47
CA LYS A 35 -14.04 -17.38 32.63
C LYS A 35 -12.56 -17.32 32.27
N ASN A 36 -12.21 -17.78 31.07
CA ASN A 36 -10.86 -17.72 30.54
C ASN A 36 -10.59 -16.38 29.84
N GLU A 37 -9.32 -15.99 29.61
CA GLU A 37 -8.95 -14.87 28.72
C GLU A 37 -9.23 -15.20 27.24
N ALA A 38 -10.38 -15.81 26.97
CA ALA A 38 -10.83 -16.21 25.66
C ALA A 38 -11.34 -15.00 24.84
N PRO A 39 -11.34 -15.09 23.50
CA PRO A 39 -11.89 -14.06 22.62
C PRO A 39 -13.32 -13.63 22.99
N SER A 40 -14.11 -14.56 23.52
CA SER A 40 -15.47 -14.33 24.00
C SER A 40 -15.54 -13.31 25.14
N LYS A 41 -14.64 -13.39 26.14
CA LYS A 41 -14.56 -12.43 27.24
C LYS A 41 -14.25 -11.02 26.74
N ALA A 42 -13.31 -10.89 25.79
CA ALA A 42 -12.95 -9.61 25.18
C ALA A 42 -14.14 -9.01 24.41
N ALA A 43 -14.81 -9.82 23.59
CA ALA A 43 -15.99 -9.40 22.83
C ALA A 43 -17.14 -8.94 23.76
N CYS A 44 -17.44 -9.70 24.82
CA CYS A 44 -18.43 -9.32 25.82
C CYS A 44 -18.06 -8.02 26.54
N THR A 45 -16.78 -7.84 26.89
CA THR A 45 -16.29 -6.61 27.53
C THR A 45 -16.46 -5.40 26.62
N ASP A 46 -16.18 -5.54 25.32
CA ASP A 46 -16.38 -4.47 24.34
C ASP A 46 -17.85 -4.10 24.15
N ILE A 47 -18.75 -5.08 24.21
CA ILE A 47 -20.20 -4.84 24.20
C ILE A 47 -20.62 -4.02 25.43
N ILE A 48 -20.14 -4.38 26.61
CA ILE A 48 -20.42 -3.63 27.86
C ILE A 48 -19.88 -2.20 27.74
N LYS A 49 -18.63 -2.04 27.29
CA LYS A 49 -17.98 -0.74 27.09
C LYS A 49 -18.78 0.15 26.13
N ARG A 50 -19.26 -0.43 25.03
CA ARG A 50 -20.16 0.26 24.08
C ARG A 50 -21.48 0.63 24.74
N GLY A 51 -22.10 -0.28 25.49
CA GLY A 51 -23.35 -0.06 26.21
C GLY A 51 -23.27 1.10 27.22
N VAL A 52 -22.22 1.15 28.03
CA VAL A 52 -21.97 2.25 28.98
C VAL A 52 -21.79 3.58 28.25
N ARG A 53 -20.99 3.59 27.17
CA ARG A 53 -20.78 4.81 26.35
C ARG A 53 -22.09 5.31 25.76
N GLN A 54 -22.92 4.42 25.21
CA GLN A 54 -24.21 4.79 24.63
C GLN A 54 -25.20 5.26 25.68
N THR A 55 -25.25 4.61 26.84
CA THR A 55 -26.07 5.06 27.97
C THR A 55 -25.72 6.48 28.38
N ARG A 56 -24.43 6.80 28.51
CA ARG A 56 -23.96 8.15 28.82
C ARG A 56 -24.37 9.16 27.75
N TYR A 57 -24.31 8.80 26.46
CA TYR A 57 -24.80 9.64 25.37
C TYR A 57 -26.31 9.90 25.48
N HIS A 58 -27.12 8.87 25.69
CA HIS A 58 -28.58 9.01 25.83
C HIS A 58 -28.97 9.84 27.06
N LEU A 59 -28.24 9.68 28.16
CA LEU A 59 -28.42 10.50 29.36
C LEU A 59 -28.17 11.98 29.05
N LYS A 60 -27.02 12.30 28.44
CA LYS A 60 -26.72 13.68 28.04
C LYS A 60 -27.81 14.21 27.09
N LYS A 61 -28.15 13.47 26.03
CA LYS A 61 -29.17 13.88 25.05
C LYS A 61 -30.54 14.18 25.68
N LYS A 62 -30.94 13.43 26.71
CA LYS A 62 -32.28 13.55 27.32
C LYS A 62 -32.34 14.60 28.43
N TYR A 63 -31.27 14.77 29.20
CA TYR A 63 -31.32 15.53 30.45
C TYR A 63 -30.40 16.77 30.47
N PHE A 64 -29.40 16.84 29.60
CA PHE A 64 -28.52 18.00 29.50
C PHE A 64 -29.16 19.06 28.61
N ASP A 65 -29.25 20.27 29.15
CA ASP A 65 -29.76 21.46 28.47
C ASP A 65 -28.64 22.51 28.47
N GLU A 66 -28.26 22.96 27.29
CA GLU A 66 -27.16 23.93 27.10
C GLU A 66 -27.50 25.33 27.65
N SER A 67 -28.78 25.63 27.88
CA SER A 67 -29.23 26.92 28.40
C SER A 67 -29.15 27.05 29.93
N LEU A 68 -28.96 25.94 30.65
CA LEU A 68 -28.99 25.91 32.10
C LEU A 68 -27.59 26.00 32.71
N ILE A 69 -27.50 26.64 33.88
CA ILE A 69 -26.27 26.68 34.69
C ILE A 69 -26.08 25.30 35.34
N GLU A 70 -24.83 24.94 35.63
CA GLU A 70 -24.47 23.69 36.30
C GLU A 70 -25.29 23.44 37.58
N GLU A 71 -25.47 24.45 38.42
CA GLU A 71 -26.29 24.34 39.64
C GLU A 71 -27.75 23.98 39.36
N GLN A 72 -28.33 24.52 38.28
CA GLN A 72 -29.70 24.22 37.87
C GLN A 72 -29.81 22.79 37.30
N LEU A 73 -28.78 22.31 36.62
CA LEU A 73 -28.71 20.91 36.15
C LEU A 73 -28.56 19.93 37.31
N LEU A 74 -27.77 20.27 38.32
CA LEU A 74 -27.60 19.49 39.54
C LEU A 74 -28.87 19.44 40.41
N ALA A 75 -29.68 20.50 40.36
CA ALA A 75 -30.97 20.56 41.06
C ALA A 75 -32.04 19.65 40.43
N LYS A 76 -31.88 19.21 39.17
CA LYS A 76 -32.81 18.26 38.54
C LYS A 76 -32.69 16.89 39.20
N GLN A 77 -33.83 16.20 39.32
CA GLN A 77 -33.85 14.85 39.86
C GLN A 77 -33.03 13.89 38.99
N PRO A 78 -32.21 13.00 39.61
CA PRO A 78 -31.45 12.02 38.86
C PRO A 78 -32.41 11.02 38.17
N PRO A 79 -31.96 10.38 37.08
CA PRO A 79 -32.75 9.34 36.41
C PRO A 79 -33.16 8.21 37.39
N PRO A 80 -34.36 7.60 37.24
CA PRO A 80 -34.91 6.64 38.23
C PRO A 80 -34.03 5.42 38.57
N LYS A 81 -33.06 5.07 37.71
CA LYS A 81 -32.16 3.92 37.89
C LYS A 81 -30.71 4.33 38.17
N MET A 82 -30.46 5.59 38.55
CA MET A 82 -29.14 6.16 38.75
C MET A 82 -28.99 6.75 40.15
N LYS A 83 -27.84 6.50 40.78
CA LYS A 83 -27.50 7.10 42.08
C LYS A 83 -27.22 8.59 41.93
N LYS A 84 -27.50 9.38 42.96
CA LYS A 84 -27.31 10.84 42.94
C LYS A 84 -25.84 11.21 42.74
N GLU A 85 -24.92 10.48 43.36
CA GLU A 85 -23.48 10.75 43.26
C GLU A 85 -22.94 10.49 41.85
N GLU A 86 -23.47 9.48 41.15
CA GLU A 86 -23.12 9.20 39.76
C GLU A 86 -23.68 10.27 38.82
N TRP A 87 -24.90 10.74 39.08
CA TRP A 87 -25.52 11.84 38.36
C TRP A 87 -24.72 13.14 38.49
N THR A 88 -24.36 13.54 39.71
CA THR A 88 -23.55 14.74 39.98
C THR A 88 -22.24 14.71 39.19
N LYS A 89 -21.49 13.61 39.27
CA LYS A 89 -20.22 13.45 38.52
C LYS A 89 -20.41 13.54 37.00
N LEU A 90 -21.54 13.10 36.46
CA LEU A 90 -21.83 13.20 35.04
C LEU A 90 -22.15 14.63 34.62
N VAL A 91 -22.93 15.36 35.43
CA VAL A 91 -23.25 16.77 35.18
C VAL A 91 -21.97 17.62 35.25
N GLU A 92 -21.17 17.48 36.30
CA GLU A 92 -19.85 18.14 36.43
C GLU A 92 -18.97 17.85 35.21
N TYR A 93 -18.91 16.60 34.77
CA TYR A 93 -18.14 16.20 33.59
C TYR A 93 -18.64 16.83 32.28
N TRP A 94 -19.95 17.04 32.14
CA TRP A 94 -20.54 17.70 30.97
C TRP A 94 -20.35 19.22 30.98
N CYS A 95 -20.31 19.82 32.17
CA CYS A 95 -20.13 21.25 32.39
C CYS A 95 -18.66 21.69 32.37
N ASP A 96 -17.71 20.77 32.55
CA ASP A 96 -16.27 21.06 32.43
C ASP A 96 -15.92 21.72 31.07
N PRO A 97 -15.39 22.96 31.08
CA PRO A 97 -15.05 23.72 29.87
C PRO A 97 -14.15 22.95 28.90
N LYS A 98 -13.20 22.15 29.41
CA LYS A 98 -12.29 21.35 28.57
C LYS A 98 -13.04 20.28 27.78
N ASN A 99 -14.11 19.72 28.34
CA ASN A 99 -14.91 18.70 27.68
C ASN A 99 -15.89 19.33 26.68
N GLN A 100 -16.43 20.52 26.99
CA GLN A 100 -17.27 21.29 26.08
C GLN A 100 -16.50 21.70 24.82
N GLU A 101 -15.29 22.23 24.97
CA GLU A 101 -14.43 22.60 23.84
C GLU A 101 -14.13 21.39 22.93
N LYS A 102 -13.77 20.24 23.51
CA LYS A 102 -13.55 18.99 22.75
C LYS A 102 -14.81 18.54 22.03
N CYS A 103 -15.99 18.64 22.66
CA CYS A 103 -17.26 18.29 22.04
C CYS A 103 -17.56 19.21 20.84
N ALA A 104 -17.35 20.52 20.98
CA ALA A 104 -17.55 21.49 19.91
C ALA A 104 -16.62 21.20 18.71
N LYS A 105 -15.33 20.99 18.95
CA LYS A 105 -14.37 20.60 17.90
C LYS A 105 -14.78 19.31 17.20
N ASN A 106 -15.14 18.27 17.96
CA ASN A 106 -15.58 17.00 17.39
C ASN A 106 -16.86 17.13 16.55
N LYS A 107 -17.79 18.03 16.92
CA LYS A 107 -19.00 18.32 16.14
C LYS A 107 -18.65 18.96 14.79
N VAL A 108 -17.76 19.94 14.78
CA VAL A 108 -17.26 20.58 13.54
C VAL A 108 -16.52 19.56 12.67
N ASN A 109 -15.58 18.80 13.24
CA ASN A 109 -14.84 17.77 12.52
C ASN A 109 -15.78 16.71 11.92
N ARG A 110 -16.82 16.31 12.66
CA ARG A 110 -17.80 15.33 12.17
C ARG A 110 -18.63 15.87 11.01
N ALA A 111 -18.91 17.17 10.98
CA ALA A 111 -19.61 17.86 9.89
C ALA A 111 -18.74 18.03 8.63
N GLN A 112 -17.41 18.04 8.78
CA GLN A 112 -16.46 18.08 7.66
C GLN A 112 -16.26 16.72 6.97
N VAL A 113 -16.77 15.61 7.53
CA VAL A 113 -16.68 14.29 6.89
C VAL A 113 -17.58 14.28 5.64
N GLN A 114 -16.96 14.30 4.46
CA GLN A 114 -17.68 14.32 3.17
C GLN A 114 -17.94 12.93 2.62
N LEU A 115 -17.00 12.01 2.83
CA LEU A 115 -17.08 10.64 2.32
C LEU A 115 -17.49 9.69 3.44
N HIS A 116 -18.64 9.05 3.25
CA HIS A 116 -19.16 8.05 4.14
C HIS A 116 -19.08 6.69 3.47
N GLU A 117 -18.38 5.76 4.12
CA GLU A 117 -18.36 4.36 3.71
C GLU A 117 -19.77 3.76 3.71
N ARG A 118 -20.00 2.88 2.75
CA ARG A 118 -21.27 2.19 2.52
C ARG A 118 -21.17 0.67 2.69
N THR A 119 -20.09 0.19 3.28
CA THR A 119 -19.82 -1.23 3.63
C THR A 119 -20.63 -1.73 4.83
N GLY A 120 -21.33 -0.83 5.54
CA GLY A 120 -22.15 -1.16 6.70
C GLY A 120 -21.31 -1.57 7.91
N ALA A 121 -21.73 -2.63 8.62
CA ALA A 121 -21.02 -3.15 9.79
C ALA A 121 -19.83 -4.07 9.44
N ARG A 122 -19.59 -4.31 8.15
CA ARG A 122 -18.52 -5.20 7.68
C ARG A 122 -17.19 -4.46 7.70
N SER A 123 -16.18 -5.03 8.37
CA SER A 123 -14.82 -4.48 8.30
C SER A 123 -14.27 -4.55 6.87
N TYR A 124 -13.29 -3.71 6.54
CA TYR A 124 -12.65 -3.77 5.22
C TYR A 124 -12.05 -5.13 4.90
N ILE A 125 -11.46 -5.82 5.88
CA ILE A 125 -10.91 -7.17 5.69
C ILE A 125 -12.02 -8.15 5.29
N ALA A 126 -13.13 -8.15 6.02
CA ALA A 126 -14.28 -8.99 5.70
C ALA A 126 -14.94 -8.59 4.37
N HIS A 127 -14.94 -7.29 4.03
CA HIS A 127 -15.47 -6.79 2.77
C HIS A 127 -14.59 -7.23 1.59
N ARG A 128 -13.27 -7.12 1.68
CA ARG A 128 -12.32 -7.67 0.70
C ARG A 128 -12.53 -9.17 0.49
N TYR A 129 -12.67 -9.93 1.57
CA TYR A 129 -12.93 -11.36 1.47
C TYR A 129 -14.21 -11.65 0.68
N SER A 130 -15.29 -10.90 0.94
CA SER A 130 -16.55 -11.07 0.22
C SER A 130 -16.50 -10.67 -1.26
N LEU A 131 -15.51 -9.88 -1.67
CA LEU A 131 -15.32 -9.45 -3.05
C LEU A 131 -14.51 -10.45 -3.88
N ARG A 132 -13.87 -11.46 -3.29
CA ARG A 132 -13.03 -12.42 -4.02
C ARG A 132 -13.76 -13.07 -5.20
N THR A 133 -15.01 -13.49 -5.02
CA THR A 133 -15.79 -14.10 -6.10
C THR A 133 -16.03 -13.14 -7.28
N LYS A 134 -16.17 -11.84 -7.02
CA LYS A 134 -16.36 -10.80 -8.03
C LYS A 134 -15.07 -10.51 -8.81
N TYR A 135 -13.91 -10.67 -8.18
CA TYR A 135 -12.59 -10.38 -8.75
C TYR A 135 -11.80 -11.65 -9.10
N ASN A 136 -12.47 -12.75 -9.47
CA ASN A 136 -11.82 -14.03 -9.85
C ASN A 136 -10.80 -14.55 -8.82
N ASN A 137 -11.15 -14.42 -7.54
CA ASN A 137 -10.32 -14.72 -6.36
C ASN A 137 -9.04 -13.87 -6.23
N MET A 138 -8.85 -12.86 -7.08
CA MET A 138 -7.80 -11.86 -6.94
C MET A 138 -8.24 -10.75 -5.97
N GLU A 139 -7.26 -10.05 -5.42
CA GLU A 139 -7.52 -8.90 -4.56
C GLU A 139 -7.85 -7.68 -5.44
N PRO A 140 -8.95 -6.96 -5.16
CA PRO A 140 -9.29 -5.76 -5.91
C PRO A 140 -8.20 -4.69 -5.74
N ASP A 141 -7.90 -3.98 -6.82
CA ASP A 141 -7.04 -2.80 -6.79
C ASP A 141 -7.56 -1.76 -5.79
N ALA A 142 -6.69 -0.86 -5.32
CA ALA A 142 -7.06 0.18 -4.37
C ALA A 142 -8.19 1.09 -4.89
N VAL A 143 -8.19 1.43 -6.19
CA VAL A 143 -9.22 2.28 -6.80
C VAL A 143 -10.54 1.53 -6.89
N ASP A 144 -10.51 0.28 -7.34
CA ASP A 144 -11.68 -0.59 -7.43
C ASP A 144 -12.28 -0.85 -6.05
N PHE A 145 -11.45 -1.19 -5.07
CA PHE A 145 -11.87 -1.42 -3.69
C PHE A 145 -12.50 -0.18 -3.05
N PHE A 146 -11.94 1.01 -3.29
CA PHE A 146 -12.58 2.27 -2.90
C PHE A 146 -13.97 2.40 -3.55
N GLY A 147 -14.06 2.10 -4.84
CA GLY A 147 -15.31 2.08 -5.59
C GLY A 147 -16.37 1.18 -4.96
N GLU A 148 -16.00 -0.02 -4.52
CA GLU A 148 -16.89 -0.95 -3.81
C GLU A 148 -17.31 -0.38 -2.45
N CYS A 149 -16.36 0.15 -1.68
CA CYS A 149 -16.62 0.64 -0.32
C CYS A 149 -17.55 1.85 -0.28
N MET A 150 -17.54 2.66 -1.34
CA MET A 150 -18.38 3.86 -1.46
C MET A 150 -19.71 3.62 -2.17
N SER A 151 -19.98 2.38 -2.58
CA SER A 151 -21.24 2.00 -3.25
C SER A 151 -22.18 1.32 -2.27
N SER A 152 -23.44 1.75 -2.21
CA SER A 152 -24.50 0.91 -1.63
C SER A 152 -25.28 0.19 -2.73
N PRO A 153 -25.81 -1.01 -2.46
CA PRO A 153 -26.66 -1.72 -3.41
C PRO A 153 -27.92 -0.95 -3.81
N GLN A 154 -28.46 -0.13 -2.91
CA GLN A 154 -29.72 0.61 -3.10
C GLN A 154 -29.50 1.95 -3.82
N ASN A 155 -28.47 2.70 -3.45
CA ASN A 155 -28.30 4.11 -3.81
C ASN A 155 -26.98 4.39 -4.57
N GLY A 156 -26.23 3.36 -4.95
CA GLY A 156 -24.96 3.51 -5.68
C GLY A 156 -23.91 4.31 -4.91
N ARG A 157 -23.11 5.13 -5.61
CA ARG A 157 -22.10 6.04 -5.04
C ARG A 157 -22.69 7.45 -4.82
N THR A 158 -22.13 8.21 -3.88
CA THR A 158 -22.42 9.65 -3.80
C THR A 158 -21.79 10.38 -5.00
N PRO A 159 -22.27 11.58 -5.39
CA PRO A 159 -21.66 12.37 -6.46
C PRO A 159 -20.15 12.58 -6.27
N LEU A 160 -19.73 12.99 -5.07
CA LEU A 160 -18.31 13.20 -4.74
C LEU A 160 -17.50 11.89 -4.80
N ALA A 161 -18.03 10.79 -4.27
CA ALA A 161 -17.33 9.51 -4.35
C ALA A 161 -17.21 9.01 -5.79
N ASN A 162 -18.22 9.29 -6.62
CA ASN A 162 -18.20 8.94 -8.03
C ASN A 162 -17.15 9.75 -8.79
N GLU A 163 -17.09 11.07 -8.59
CA GLU A 163 -16.08 11.94 -9.19
C GLU A 163 -14.66 11.47 -8.88
N ILE A 164 -14.37 11.19 -7.60
CA ILE A 164 -13.07 10.68 -7.15
C ILE A 164 -12.77 9.32 -7.79
N TYR A 165 -13.73 8.39 -7.77
CA TYR A 165 -13.56 7.07 -8.35
C TYR A 165 -13.28 7.14 -9.85
N THR A 166 -14.08 7.91 -10.60
CA THR A 166 -13.92 8.04 -12.05
C THR A 166 -12.63 8.76 -12.41
N GLY A 167 -12.28 9.83 -11.70
CA GLY A 167 -11.05 10.59 -11.96
C GLY A 167 -9.79 9.78 -11.72
N ARG A 168 -9.81 8.89 -10.72
CA ARG A 168 -8.67 7.99 -10.45
C ARG A 168 -8.64 6.79 -11.40
N SER A 169 -9.79 6.21 -11.73
CA SER A 169 -9.89 5.08 -12.66
C SER A 169 -9.38 5.46 -14.06
N THR A 170 -9.73 6.66 -14.55
CA THR A 170 -9.23 7.15 -15.84
C THR A 170 -7.74 7.43 -15.82
N SER A 171 -7.21 7.95 -14.70
CA SER A 171 -5.78 8.16 -14.50
C SER A 171 -5.00 6.84 -14.50
N THR A 172 -5.50 5.79 -13.83
CA THR A 172 -4.89 4.45 -13.84
C THR A 172 -4.86 3.85 -15.25
N ALA A 173 -5.93 3.96 -16.01
CA ALA A 173 -5.98 3.48 -17.39
C ALA A 173 -5.01 4.25 -18.31
N ALA A 174 -4.88 5.56 -18.13
CA ALA A 174 -3.91 6.38 -18.86
C ALA A 174 -2.46 6.01 -18.49
N GLN A 175 -2.18 5.77 -17.20
CA GLN A 175 -0.88 5.28 -16.75
C GLN A 175 -0.55 3.92 -17.34
N ALA A 176 -1.48 2.97 -17.35
CA ALA A 176 -1.26 1.65 -17.94
C ALA A 176 -0.94 1.71 -19.44
N ARG A 177 -1.62 2.60 -20.19
CA ARG A 177 -1.31 2.84 -21.61
C ARG A 177 0.08 3.43 -21.82
N LEU A 178 0.44 4.43 -21.03
CA LEU A 178 1.79 5.01 -21.07
C LEU A 178 2.84 3.95 -20.75
N GLN A 179 2.62 3.13 -19.72
CA GLN A 179 3.55 2.09 -19.30
C GLN A 179 3.71 1.00 -20.37
N ALA A 180 2.63 0.63 -21.06
CA ALA A 180 2.67 -0.29 -22.20
C ALA A 180 3.45 0.31 -23.39
N GLN A 181 3.19 1.57 -23.75
CA GLN A 181 3.94 2.28 -24.80
C GLN A 181 5.43 2.37 -24.47
N PHE A 182 5.77 2.72 -23.21
CA PHE A 182 7.15 2.72 -22.75
C PHE A 182 7.79 1.32 -22.88
N GLY A 183 7.06 0.27 -22.50
CA GLY A 183 7.51 -1.12 -22.67
C GLY A 183 7.81 -1.48 -24.12
N GLU A 184 6.91 -1.13 -25.05
CA GLU A 184 7.09 -1.35 -26.49
C GLU A 184 8.30 -0.58 -27.03
N THR A 185 8.46 0.69 -26.68
CA THR A 185 9.60 1.50 -27.13
C THR A 185 10.93 0.93 -26.62
N LEU A 186 10.97 0.46 -25.38
CA LEU A 186 12.18 -0.08 -24.77
C LEU A 186 12.57 -1.43 -25.38
N GLN A 187 11.58 -2.21 -25.83
CA GLN A 187 11.82 -3.46 -26.55
C GLN A 187 12.37 -3.19 -27.96
N ALA A 188 11.78 -2.23 -28.68
CA ALA A 188 12.25 -1.83 -30.01
C ALA A 188 13.69 -1.30 -29.96
N GLU A 189 14.03 -0.46 -28.97
CA GLU A 189 15.40 0.03 -28.78
C GLU A 189 16.39 -1.10 -28.49
N LYS A 190 16.00 -2.12 -27.69
CA LYS A 190 16.84 -3.30 -27.44
C LYS A 190 17.10 -4.11 -28.71
N GLU A 191 16.08 -4.32 -29.54
CA GLU A 191 16.21 -5.05 -30.80
C GLU A 191 17.03 -4.27 -31.83
N GLU A 192 16.92 -2.94 -31.86
CA GLU A 192 17.76 -2.10 -32.70
C GLU A 192 19.22 -2.11 -32.23
N ALA A 193 19.46 -2.04 -30.91
CA ALA A 193 20.80 -2.13 -30.34
C ALA A 193 21.45 -3.49 -30.62
N ALA A 194 20.70 -4.59 -30.52
CA ALA A 194 21.18 -5.92 -30.88
C ALA A 194 21.58 -6.01 -32.36
N ARG A 195 20.76 -5.48 -33.26
CA ARG A 195 21.08 -5.43 -34.70
C ARG A 195 22.34 -4.60 -34.99
N LYS A 196 22.48 -3.43 -34.37
CA LYS A 196 23.68 -2.60 -34.51
C LYS A 196 24.93 -3.30 -33.97
N GLN A 197 24.78 -4.07 -32.89
CA GLN A 197 25.88 -4.85 -32.32
C GLN A 197 26.32 -5.98 -33.27
N GLU A 198 25.37 -6.72 -33.85
CA GLU A 198 25.66 -7.75 -34.85
C GLU A 198 26.34 -7.18 -36.10
N GLU A 199 25.84 -6.05 -36.61
CA GLU A 199 26.43 -5.38 -37.77
C GLU A 199 27.88 -4.92 -37.50
N LEU A 200 28.13 -4.31 -36.34
CA LEU A 200 29.47 -3.90 -35.94
C LEU A 200 30.41 -5.10 -35.81
N GLN A 201 29.91 -6.22 -35.28
CA GLN A 201 30.69 -7.46 -35.16
C GLN A 201 31.04 -8.06 -36.52
N ALA A 202 30.10 -8.04 -37.47
CA ALA A 202 30.33 -8.47 -38.85
C ALA A 202 31.36 -7.59 -39.56
N GLN A 203 31.30 -6.26 -39.38
CA GLN A 203 32.29 -5.33 -39.93
C GLN A 203 33.69 -5.58 -39.39
N LEU A 204 33.84 -5.84 -38.08
CA LEU A 204 35.13 -6.18 -37.47
C LEU A 204 35.70 -7.49 -38.03
N GLN A 205 34.87 -8.52 -38.21
CA GLN A 205 35.31 -9.78 -38.82
C GLN A 205 35.76 -9.61 -40.27
N ALA A 206 35.03 -8.83 -41.06
CA ALA A 206 35.40 -8.54 -42.45
C ALA A 206 36.74 -7.78 -42.54
N GLN A 207 36.96 -6.79 -41.67
CA GLN A 207 38.24 -6.09 -41.59
C GLN A 207 39.38 -7.04 -41.20
N GLN A 208 39.16 -7.93 -40.23
CA GLN A 208 40.15 -8.92 -39.81
C GLN A 208 40.53 -9.87 -40.95
N ALA A 209 39.54 -10.40 -41.70
CA ALA A 209 39.78 -11.26 -42.85
C ALA A 209 40.58 -10.56 -43.96
N THR A 210 40.25 -9.29 -44.22
CA THR A 210 40.97 -8.47 -45.22
C THR A 210 42.43 -8.23 -44.80
N LEU A 211 42.67 -8.01 -43.50
CA LEU A 211 44.01 -7.84 -42.97
C LEU A 211 44.84 -9.13 -43.09
N GLU A 212 44.25 -10.28 -42.80
CA GLU A 212 44.88 -11.59 -42.95
C GLU A 212 45.25 -11.91 -44.40
N GLU A 213 44.36 -11.60 -45.34
CA GLU A 213 44.63 -11.73 -46.78
C GLU A 213 45.82 -10.84 -47.20
N ASN A 214 45.83 -9.57 -46.78
CA ASN A 214 46.93 -8.65 -47.06
C ASN A 214 48.26 -9.13 -46.46
N GLN A 215 48.25 -9.72 -45.25
CA GLN A 215 49.44 -10.30 -44.64
C GLN A 215 49.96 -11.52 -45.42
N SER A 216 49.06 -12.37 -45.91
CA SER A 216 49.41 -13.52 -46.77
C SER A 216 50.08 -13.06 -48.06
N LEU A 217 49.48 -12.07 -48.73
CA LEU A 217 50.04 -11.50 -49.97
C LEU A 217 51.43 -10.91 -49.74
N LEU A 218 51.63 -10.20 -48.62
CA LEU A 218 52.93 -9.65 -48.26
C LEU A 218 53.99 -10.74 -48.05
N ARG A 219 53.64 -11.85 -47.39
CA ARG A 219 54.55 -13.00 -47.21
C ARG A 219 54.93 -13.63 -48.55
N GLN A 220 53.95 -13.86 -49.42
CA GLN A 220 54.20 -14.40 -50.75
C GLN A 220 55.15 -13.49 -51.55
N THR A 221 54.90 -12.18 -51.52
CA THR A 221 55.75 -11.21 -52.21
C THR A 221 57.18 -11.20 -51.66
N GLN A 222 57.35 -11.33 -50.33
CA GLN A 222 58.67 -11.43 -49.70
C GLN A 222 59.40 -12.72 -50.10
N GLU A 223 58.70 -13.84 -50.22
CA GLU A 223 59.28 -15.12 -50.69
C GLU A 223 59.73 -15.03 -52.14
N GLU A 224 58.91 -14.42 -53.01
CA GLU A 224 59.26 -14.17 -54.42
C GLU A 224 60.51 -13.29 -54.54
N VAL A 225 60.60 -12.19 -53.78
CA VAL A 225 61.78 -11.32 -53.74
C VAL A 225 63.02 -12.06 -53.25
N LYS A 226 62.91 -12.89 -52.20
CA LYS A 226 64.02 -13.73 -51.73
C LYS A 226 64.48 -14.73 -52.78
N GLY A 227 63.54 -15.38 -53.48
CA GLY A 227 63.83 -16.29 -54.58
C GLY A 227 64.50 -15.60 -55.77
N MET A 228 64.10 -14.37 -56.08
CA MET A 228 64.78 -13.55 -57.08
C MET A 228 66.19 -13.16 -56.65
N HIS A 229 66.39 -12.81 -55.38
CA HIS A 229 67.70 -12.43 -54.86
C HIS A 229 68.69 -13.60 -54.88
N THR A 230 68.26 -14.80 -54.51
CA THR A 230 69.11 -16.02 -54.58
C THR A 230 69.52 -16.33 -56.02
N LYS A 231 68.57 -16.30 -56.97
CA LYS A 231 68.88 -16.45 -58.41
C LYS A 231 69.87 -15.38 -58.90
N PHE A 232 69.71 -14.14 -58.44
CA PHE A 232 70.63 -13.05 -58.78
C PHE A 232 72.04 -13.32 -58.24
N GLU A 233 72.18 -13.77 -56.99
CA GLU A 233 73.48 -14.14 -56.40
C GLU A 233 74.15 -15.31 -57.14
N GLU A 234 73.40 -16.38 -57.45
CA GLU A 234 73.91 -17.51 -58.24
C GLU A 234 74.39 -17.07 -59.62
N THR A 235 73.61 -16.22 -60.30
CA THR A 235 73.97 -15.70 -61.61
C THR A 235 75.20 -14.79 -61.53
N ASN A 236 75.35 -14.02 -60.46
CA ASN A 236 76.50 -13.13 -60.26
C ASN A 236 77.77 -13.88 -59.81
N ALA A 237 77.64 -15.06 -59.19
CA ALA A 237 78.76 -15.92 -58.82
C ALA A 237 79.45 -16.55 -60.05
N LEU A 238 78.71 -16.81 -61.13
CA LEU A 238 79.25 -17.36 -62.38
C LEU A 238 80.35 -16.46 -63.01
N PRO A 239 80.13 -15.15 -63.22
CA PRO A 239 81.19 -14.23 -63.66
C PRO A 239 82.36 -14.12 -62.68
N GLN A 240 82.10 -14.10 -61.37
CA GLN A 240 83.13 -14.00 -60.33
C GLN A 240 84.07 -15.21 -60.33
N ALA A 241 83.55 -16.43 -60.54
CA ALA A 241 84.34 -17.65 -60.66
C ALA A 241 85.22 -17.66 -61.92
N VAL A 242 84.69 -17.20 -63.06
CA VAL A 242 85.45 -17.06 -64.31
C VAL A 242 86.59 -16.05 -64.16
N LEU A 243 86.34 -14.93 -63.47
CA LEU A 243 87.37 -13.91 -63.18
C LEU A 243 88.48 -14.40 -62.24
N LYS A 244 88.20 -15.35 -61.33
CA LYS A 244 89.21 -15.96 -60.46
C LYS A 244 90.10 -16.97 -61.19
N LEU A 245 89.54 -17.76 -62.12
CA LEU A 245 90.30 -18.72 -62.94
C LEU A 245 91.24 -18.07 -63.96
N GLN A 246 91.10 -16.76 -64.22
CA GLN A 246 92.00 -15.99 -65.08
C GLN A 246 93.19 -15.34 -64.33
N LYS A 247 93.33 -15.56 -63.02
CA LYS A 247 94.37 -14.95 -62.18
C LYS A 247 95.39 -15.93 -61.56
N ASP A 248 95.27 -17.24 -61.82
CA ASP A 248 96.29 -18.26 -61.56
C ASP A 248 96.96 -18.70 -62.88
#